data_AF-A0A318LCD5-F1
#
_entry.id   AF-A0A318LCD5-F1
#
_cell.length_a   1.000
_cell.length_b   1.000
_cell.length_c   1.000
_cell.angle_alpha   90.00
_cell.angle_beta   90.00
_cell.angle_gamma   90.00
#
_symmetry.space_group_name_H-M   'P 1'
#
loop_
_entity.id
_entity.type
_entity.pdbx_description
1 polymer ?
#
loop_
_entity_poly.entity_id
_entity_poly.type
_entity_poly.pdbx_seq_one_letter_code
_entity_poly.pdbx_strand_id
1 'polypeptide(L)'
;MISDGLIARCSDDELAAVLEHEAEHVRVRDPLRIFLCRIAVLRSLLMPVLAHLAQRARCDAELAADRRAAHRIGPAVLARALLIASAPPVPLAADVISGFGDRDMLEARVLQLEGARVARRRPARRAIAISAGGLLLMSWLVVSAFLASSLLHPGCGWILRECSRLAA
;
A
#
# COMPACT_ATOMS: atom_id res chain seq x y z
N MET A 1 -7.62 4.04 15.60
CA MET A 1 -8.48 3.52 16.72
C MET A 1 -7.54 2.84 17.69
N ILE A 2 -7.74 3.00 19.00
CA ILE A 2 -6.87 2.40 20.02
C ILE A 2 -7.65 1.29 20.73
N SER A 3 -6.99 0.16 21.01
CA SER A 3 -7.61 -0.97 21.72
C SER A 3 -7.51 -0.80 23.24
N ASP A 4 -8.51 -1.30 23.97
CA ASP A 4 -8.51 -1.27 25.44
C ASP A 4 -7.29 -2.01 26.02
N GLY A 5 -6.86 -3.09 25.37
CA GLY A 5 -5.66 -3.83 25.75
C GLY A 5 -4.36 -3.02 25.60
N LEU A 6 -4.31 -2.05 24.67
CA LEU A 6 -3.16 -1.15 24.56
C LEU A 6 -3.21 -0.09 25.66
N ILE A 7 -4.39 0.48 25.92
CA ILE A 7 -4.62 1.47 26.98
C ILE A 7 -4.20 0.90 28.34
N ALA A 8 -4.55 -0.36 28.63
CA ALA A 8 -4.22 -1.02 29.88
C ALA A 8 -2.72 -1.30 30.08
N ARG A 9 -1.90 -1.24 29.02
CA ARG A 9 -0.49 -1.63 29.04
C ARG A 9 0.48 -0.45 28.88
N CYS A 10 0.01 0.69 28.39
CA CYS A 10 0.81 1.88 28.18
C CYS A 10 0.72 2.84 29.38
N SER A 11 1.80 3.56 29.68
CA SER A 11 1.73 4.76 30.51
C SER A 11 1.05 5.91 29.76
N ASP A 12 0.70 6.99 30.46
CA ASP A 12 0.09 8.18 29.86
C ASP A 12 0.96 8.80 28.75
N ASP A 13 2.28 8.86 28.95
CA ASP A 13 3.22 9.37 27.94
C ASP A 13 3.31 8.47 26.70
N GLU A 14 3.22 7.15 26.89
CA GLU A 14 3.22 6.18 25.80
C GLU A 14 1.91 6.24 25.01
N LEU A 15 0.78 6.39 25.72
CA LEU A 15 -0.51 6.58 25.10
C LEU A 15 -0.55 7.91 24.32
N ALA A 16 0.04 8.97 24.86
CA ALA A 16 0.20 10.24 24.15
C ALA A 16 1.07 10.08 22.89
N ALA A 17 2.14 9.28 22.94
CA ALA A 17 2.96 8.97 21.76
C ALA A 17 2.15 8.22 20.68
N VAL A 18 1.35 7.24 21.07
CA VAL A 18 0.44 6.51 20.15
C VAL A 18 -0.60 7.45 19.57
N LEU A 19 -1.19 8.34 20.37
CA LEU A 19 -2.18 9.30 19.90
C LEU A 19 -1.60 10.30 18.90
N GLU A 20 -0.38 10.80 19.13
CA GLU A 20 0.31 11.67 18.19
C GLU A 20 0.65 10.97 16.87
N HIS A 21 1.01 9.68 16.94
CA HIS A 21 1.21 8.83 15.77
C HIS A 21 -0.09 8.65 14.97
N GLU A 22 -1.20 8.27 15.63
CA GLU A 22 -2.51 8.11 15.01
C GLU A 22 -3.05 9.43 14.43
N ALA A 23 -2.81 10.56 15.11
CA ALA A 23 -3.20 11.89 14.64
C ALA A 23 -2.51 12.24 13.31
N GLU A 24 -1.25 11.81 13.12
CA GLU A 24 -0.56 12.00 11.84
C GLU A 24 -1.27 11.25 10.72
N HIS A 25 -1.64 9.97 10.92
CA HIS A 25 -2.37 9.18 9.93
C HIS A 25 -3.69 9.83 9.50
N VAL A 26 -4.41 10.45 10.45
CA VAL A 26 -5.62 11.23 10.15
C VAL A 26 -5.26 12.47 9.32
N ARG A 27 -4.21 13.21 9.70
CA ARG A 27 -3.79 14.44 9.01
C ARG A 27 -3.38 14.20 7.56
N VAL A 28 -2.68 13.10 7.28
CA VAL A 28 -2.21 12.76 5.92
C VAL A 28 -3.19 11.92 5.12
N ARG A 29 -4.37 11.60 5.69
CA ARG A 29 -5.44 10.80 5.08
C ARG A 29 -4.98 9.41 4.65
N ASP A 30 -4.16 8.76 5.46
CA ASP A 30 -3.66 7.42 5.16
C ASP A 30 -4.75 6.36 4.97
N PRO A 31 -5.88 6.37 5.70
CA PRO A 31 -6.96 5.42 5.46
C PRO A 31 -7.51 5.46 4.03
N LEU A 32 -7.66 6.66 3.46
CA LEU A 32 -8.12 6.83 2.08
C LEU A 32 -7.07 6.34 1.07
N ARG A 33 -5.80 6.64 1.31
CA ARG A 33 -4.68 6.18 0.48
C ARG A 33 -4.57 4.67 0.48
N ILE A 34 -4.66 4.04 1.65
CA ILE A 34 -4.64 2.58 1.81
C ILE A 34 -5.85 1.95 1.11
N PHE A 35 -7.03 2.54 1.21
CA PHE A 35 -8.22 2.08 0.50
C PHE A 35 -8.02 2.08 -1.02
N LEU A 36 -7.53 3.19 -1.58
CA LEU A 36 -7.22 3.31 -3.01
C LEU A 36 -6.13 2.30 -3.44
N CYS A 37 -5.08 2.13 -2.63
CA CYS A 37 -4.06 1.12 -2.87
C CYS A 37 -4.64 -0.31 -2.83
N ARG A 38 -5.54 -0.62 -1.90
CA ARG A 38 -6.20 -1.94 -1.85
C ARG A 38 -7.08 -2.18 -3.08
N ILE A 39 -7.84 -1.18 -3.55
CA ILE A 39 -8.58 -1.30 -4.81
C ILE A 39 -7.64 -1.59 -5.99
N ALA A 40 -6.49 -0.91 -6.05
CA ALA A 40 -5.49 -1.16 -7.09
C ALA A 40 -4.87 -2.56 -6.99
N VAL A 41 -4.65 -3.07 -5.77
CA VAL A 41 -4.08 -4.40 -5.49
C VAL A 41 -5.09 -5.54 -5.71
N LEU A 42 -6.37 -5.32 -5.45
CA LEU A 42 -7.44 -6.27 -5.80
C LEU A 42 -7.52 -6.54 -7.31
N ARG A 43 -6.98 -5.63 -8.14
CA ARG A 43 -6.81 -5.80 -9.59
C ARG A 43 -5.39 -6.27 -9.99
N SER A 44 -4.50 -6.54 -9.03
CA SER A 44 -3.06 -6.72 -9.26
C SER A 44 -2.57 -8.17 -9.26
N LEU A 45 -3.42 -9.18 -9.47
CA LEU A 45 -2.94 -10.55 -9.73
C LEU A 45 -1.92 -10.60 -10.89
N LEU A 46 -2.00 -9.64 -11.84
CA LEU A 46 -1.03 -9.48 -12.93
C LEU A 46 0.14 -8.52 -12.62
N MET A 47 0.10 -7.73 -11.54
CA MET A 47 1.08 -6.66 -11.28
C MET A 47 1.67 -6.72 -9.85
N PRO A 48 2.54 -7.70 -9.54
CA PRO A 48 3.21 -7.79 -8.24
C PRO A 48 3.99 -6.53 -7.82
N VAL A 49 4.42 -5.69 -8.77
CA VAL A 49 5.05 -4.39 -8.47
C VAL A 49 4.10 -3.45 -7.74
N LEU A 50 2.80 -3.48 -8.01
CA LEU A 50 1.83 -2.63 -7.29
C LEU A 50 1.75 -3.00 -5.80
N ALA A 51 1.78 -4.30 -5.48
CA ALA A 51 1.84 -4.75 -4.09
C ALA A 51 3.12 -4.27 -3.39
N HIS A 52 4.27 -4.34 -4.06
CA HIS A 52 5.52 -3.80 -3.53
C HIS A 52 5.46 -2.28 -3.30
N LEU A 53 4.92 -1.53 -4.25
CA LEU A 53 4.77 -0.08 -4.14
C LEU A 53 3.79 0.30 -3.01
N ALA A 54 2.69 -0.44 -2.87
CA ALA A 54 1.73 -0.24 -1.78
C ALA A 54 2.37 -0.51 -0.41
N GLN A 55 3.13 -1.59 -0.26
CA GLN A 55 3.85 -1.89 0.98
C GLN A 55 4.93 -0.85 1.29
N ARG A 56 5.62 -0.36 0.26
CA ARG A 56 6.59 0.72 0.41
C ARG A 56 5.92 2.04 0.82
N ALA A 57 4.79 2.39 0.21
CA ALA A 57 4.04 3.58 0.59
C ALA A 57 3.56 3.49 2.04
N ARG A 58 3.10 2.31 2.49
CA ARG A 58 2.74 2.05 3.89
C ARG A 58 3.95 2.24 4.82
N CYS A 59 5.10 1.65 4.49
CA CYS A 59 6.32 1.80 5.29
C CYS A 59 6.77 3.27 5.38
N ASP A 60 6.79 3.99 4.25
CA ASP A 60 7.15 5.41 4.21
C ASP A 60 6.19 6.26 5.08
N ALA A 61 4.89 5.90 5.13
CA ALA A 61 3.88 6.57 5.95
C ALA A 61 4.07 6.32 7.46
N GLU A 62 4.25 5.06 7.88
CA GLU A 62 4.54 4.69 9.28
C GLU A 62 5.79 5.40 9.79
N LEU A 63 6.88 5.37 9.00
CA LEU A 63 8.13 6.05 9.35
C LEU A 63 7.97 7.57 9.44
N ALA A 64 7.08 8.19 8.64
CA ALA A 64 6.78 9.60 8.72
C ALA A 64 5.97 9.96 9.97
N ALA A 65 4.98 9.15 10.32
CA ALA A 65 4.20 9.28 11.55
C ALA A 65 5.10 9.15 12.78
N ASP A 66 6.00 8.16 12.78
CA ASP A 66 6.98 7.96 13.86
C ASP A 66 7.90 9.17 14.05
N ARG A 67 8.43 9.74 12.96
CA ARG A 67 9.27 10.95 13.06
C ARG A 67 8.51 12.12 13.67
N ARG A 68 7.23 12.28 13.34
CA ARG A 68 6.39 13.36 13.86
C ARG A 68 6.10 13.18 15.35
N ALA A 69 5.72 11.98 15.76
CA ALA A 69 5.44 11.64 17.15
C ALA A 69 6.73 11.70 18.00
N ALA A 70 7.85 11.16 17.50
CA ALA A 70 9.16 11.24 18.15
C ALA A 70 9.63 12.68 18.37
N HIS A 71 9.36 13.59 17.43
CA HIS A 71 9.68 15.01 17.60
C HIS A 71 8.85 15.68 18.71
N ARG A 72 7.65 15.19 19.02
CA ARG A 72 6.77 15.79 20.04
C ARG A 72 6.98 15.19 21.42
N ILE A 73 7.03 13.86 21.52
CA ILE A 73 7.01 13.12 22.79
C ILE A 73 8.40 12.53 23.13
N GLY A 74 9.25 12.36 22.12
CA GLY A 74 10.59 11.79 22.27
C GLY A 74 10.69 10.37 21.67
N PRO A 75 11.86 10.01 21.10
CA PRO A 75 12.03 8.75 20.38
C PRO A 75 11.98 7.51 21.28
N ALA A 76 12.49 7.61 22.52
CA ALA A 76 12.53 6.48 23.46
C ALA A 76 11.12 6.07 23.94
N VAL A 77 10.28 7.06 24.26
CA VAL A 77 8.88 6.82 24.68
C VAL A 77 8.10 6.18 23.53
N LEU A 78 8.25 6.70 22.32
CA LEU A 78 7.62 6.11 21.14
C LEU A 78 8.12 4.68 20.88
N ALA A 79 9.43 4.42 20.94
CA ALA A 79 9.97 3.08 20.72
C ALA A 79 9.38 2.06 21.71
N ARG A 80 9.27 2.44 22.99
CA ARG A 80 8.64 1.59 24.01
C ARG A 80 7.16 1.35 23.70
N ALA A 81 6.42 2.39 23.34
CA ALA A 81 5.01 2.27 22.95
C ALA A 81 4.81 1.34 21.74
N LEU A 82 5.68 1.40 20.72
CA LEU A 82 5.65 0.52 19.54
C LEU A 82 5.90 -0.95 19.90
N LEU A 83 6.85 -1.21 20.81
CA LEU A 83 7.12 -2.57 21.30
C LEU A 83 5.93 -3.13 22.07
N ILE A 84 5.28 -2.31 22.89
CA ILE A 84 4.06 -2.70 23.62
C ILE A 84 2.94 -3.02 22.61
N ALA A 85 2.71 -2.16 21.63
CA ALA A 85 1.66 -2.32 20.62
C ALA A 85 1.87 -3.54 19.72
N SER A 86 3.12 -3.90 19.44
CA SER A 86 3.47 -5.03 18.56
C SER A 86 3.55 -6.37 19.31
N ALA A 87 3.56 -6.34 20.64
CA ALA A 87 3.60 -7.57 21.42
C ALA A 87 2.25 -8.30 21.35
N PRO A 88 2.22 -9.57 20.94
CA PRO A 88 1.00 -10.35 20.89
C PRO A 88 0.43 -10.54 22.31
N PRO A 89 -0.91 -10.50 22.48
CA PRO A 89 -1.54 -10.75 23.77
C PRO A 89 -1.32 -12.19 24.28
N VAL A 90 -0.98 -13.14 23.39
CA VAL A 90 -0.65 -14.53 23.72
C VAL A 90 0.61 -14.98 22.96
N PRO A 91 1.65 -15.52 23.62
CA PRO A 91 2.93 -15.86 22.98
C PRO A 91 2.88 -16.95 21.90
N LEU A 92 1.87 -17.83 21.92
CA LEU A 92 1.95 -19.14 21.27
C LEU A 92 1.57 -19.20 19.77
N ALA A 93 1.07 -18.11 19.18
CA ALA A 93 0.61 -18.10 17.77
C ALA A 93 1.25 -17.00 16.90
N ALA A 94 2.18 -16.24 17.45
CA ALA A 94 2.68 -15.01 16.83
C ALA A 94 3.54 -15.27 15.58
N ASP A 95 4.36 -16.33 15.57
CA ASP A 95 5.27 -16.62 14.45
C ASP A 95 4.58 -17.22 13.22
N VAL A 96 3.38 -17.78 13.39
CA VAL A 96 2.60 -18.32 12.27
C VAL A 96 1.64 -17.28 11.69
N ILE A 97 1.15 -16.35 12.53
CA ILE A 97 0.14 -15.35 12.15
C ILE A 97 0.76 -14.01 11.75
N SER A 98 1.87 -13.59 12.37
CA SER A 98 2.61 -12.40 11.93
C SER A 98 3.50 -12.77 10.75
N GLY A 99 3.14 -12.32 9.55
CA GLY A 99 4.01 -12.50 8.39
C GLY A 99 5.35 -11.79 8.63
N PHE A 100 6.45 -12.35 8.10
CA PHE A 100 7.81 -11.77 8.17
C PHE A 100 7.88 -10.25 7.89
N GLY A 101 6.97 -9.74 7.05
CA GLY A 101 6.89 -8.31 6.74
C GLY A 101 6.51 -7.40 7.91
N ASP A 102 5.83 -7.90 8.95
CA ASP A 102 5.42 -7.10 10.10
C ASP A 102 6.57 -6.92 11.10
N ARG A 103 7.36 -7.97 11.33
CA ARG A 103 8.61 -7.92 12.11
C ARG A 103 9.65 -6.99 11.45
N ASP A 104 9.86 -7.15 10.14
CA ASP A 104 10.76 -6.30 9.36
C ASP A 104 10.36 -4.81 9.44
N MET A 105 9.05 -4.54 9.50
CA MET A 105 8.51 -3.19 9.61
C MET A 105 8.74 -2.60 11.00
N LEU A 106 8.49 -3.37 12.06
CA LEU A 106 8.78 -2.95 13.43
C LEU A 106 10.27 -2.64 13.63
N GLU A 107 11.14 -3.54 13.16
CA GLU A 107 12.59 -3.36 13.24
C GLU A 107 13.03 -2.07 12.52
N ALA A 108 12.52 -1.82 11.32
CA ALA A 108 12.80 -0.58 10.59
C ALA A 108 12.38 0.68 11.36
N ARG A 109 11.24 0.64 12.05
CA ARG A 109 10.73 1.75 12.86
C ARG A 109 11.61 2.00 14.08
N VAL A 110 11.98 0.95 14.82
CA VAL A 110 12.88 1.06 15.98
C VAL A 110 14.26 1.57 15.57
N LEU A 111 14.87 0.99 14.52
CA LEU A 111 16.15 1.45 13.98
C LEU A 111 16.13 2.93 13.60
N GLN A 112 15.03 3.41 13.02
CA GLN A 112 14.89 4.83 12.71
C GLN A 112 14.91 5.70 13.97
N LEU A 113 14.23 5.27 15.05
CA LEU A 113 14.17 6.03 16.31
C LEU A 113 15.53 6.05 17.03
N GLU A 114 16.35 5.03 16.82
CA GLU A 114 17.75 4.98 17.24
C GLU A 114 18.68 5.88 16.37
N GLY A 115 18.14 6.51 15.32
CA GLY A 115 18.87 7.39 14.41
C GLY A 115 19.51 6.67 13.22
N ALA A 116 19.29 5.36 13.05
CA ALA A 116 19.79 4.62 11.91
C ALA A 116 19.00 4.95 10.63
N ARG A 117 19.69 4.87 9.48
CA ARG A 117 19.04 5.03 8.18
C ARG A 117 18.40 3.73 7.74
N VAL A 118 17.08 3.74 7.56
CA VAL A 118 16.35 2.59 7.00
C VAL A 118 16.58 2.47 5.50
N ALA A 119 17.15 1.35 5.06
CA ALA A 119 17.41 1.10 3.64
C ALA A 119 16.10 0.86 2.87
N ARG A 120 15.94 1.51 1.72
CA ARG A 120 14.78 1.30 0.84
C ARG A 120 14.89 -0.04 0.12
N ARG A 121 13.97 -0.97 0.39
CA ARG A 121 13.87 -2.24 -0.35
C ARG A 121 13.40 -1.99 -1.78
N ARG A 122 14.05 -2.67 -2.74
CA ARG A 122 13.69 -2.65 -4.17
C ARG A 122 12.77 -3.83 -4.50
N PRO A 123 11.89 -3.71 -5.52
CA PRO A 123 11.11 -4.86 -5.96
C PRO A 123 12.04 -5.93 -6.54
N ALA A 124 11.74 -7.20 -6.29
CA ALA A 124 12.49 -8.30 -6.87
C ALA A 124 12.40 -8.26 -8.41
N ARG A 125 13.48 -8.58 -9.12
CA ARG A 125 13.51 -8.57 -10.60
C ARG A 125 12.37 -9.41 -11.20
N ARG A 126 12.04 -10.55 -10.57
CA ARG A 126 10.89 -11.39 -10.93
C ARG A 126 9.55 -10.64 -10.89
N ALA A 127 9.33 -9.79 -9.89
CA ALA A 127 8.09 -9.02 -9.75
C ALA A 127 7.97 -8.00 -10.89
N ILE A 128 9.10 -7.37 -11.26
CA ILE A 128 9.18 -6.47 -12.42
C ILE A 128 8.87 -7.23 -13.70
N ALA A 129 9.51 -8.38 -13.93
CA ALA A 129 9.30 -9.19 -15.12
C ALA A 129 7.85 -9.68 -15.27
N ILE A 130 7.25 -10.20 -14.18
CA ILE A 130 5.83 -10.62 -14.18
C ILE A 130 4.91 -9.44 -14.49
N SER A 131 5.18 -8.28 -13.89
CA SER A 131 4.38 -7.06 -14.15
C SER A 131 4.53 -6.59 -15.60
N ALA A 132 5.74 -6.64 -16.17
CA ALA A 132 5.96 -6.30 -17.58
C ALA A 132 5.21 -7.28 -18.51
N GLY A 133 5.33 -8.58 -18.26
CA GLY A 133 4.63 -9.62 -19.03
C GLY A 133 3.11 -9.49 -18.96
N GLY A 134 2.55 -9.24 -17.77
CA GLY A 134 1.11 -9.01 -17.61
C GLY A 134 0.63 -7.76 -18.33
N LEU A 135 1.42 -6.69 -18.37
CA LEU A 135 1.06 -5.44 -19.07
C LEU A 135 1.06 -5.65 -20.59
N LEU A 136 2.06 -6.38 -21.10
CA LEU A 136 2.14 -6.76 -22.51
C LEU A 136 0.96 -7.65 -22.92
N LEU A 137 0.61 -8.64 -22.09
CA LEU A 137 -0.54 -9.52 -22.35
C LEU A 137 -1.86 -8.72 -22.39
N MET A 138 -2.08 -7.84 -21.42
CA MET A 138 -3.28 -6.98 -21.40
C MET A 138 -3.34 -6.06 -22.62
N SER A 139 -2.22 -5.43 -22.98
CA SER A 139 -2.14 -4.58 -24.16
C SER A 139 -2.44 -5.35 -25.44
N TRP A 140 -1.90 -6.57 -25.56
CA TRP A 140 -2.14 -7.45 -26.70
C TRP A 140 -3.61 -7.87 -26.82
N LEU A 141 -4.25 -8.23 -25.70
CA LEU A 141 -5.68 -8.58 -25.69
C LEU A 141 -6.57 -7.39 -26.12
N VAL A 142 -6.28 -6.18 -25.63
CA VAL A 142 -7.03 -4.97 -25.98
C VAL A 142 -6.87 -4.63 -27.46
N VAL A 143 -5.64 -4.64 -27.98
CA VAL A 143 -5.37 -4.38 -29.40
C VAL A 143 -6.01 -5.45 -30.29
N SER A 144 -5.91 -6.72 -29.91
CA SER A 144 -6.52 -7.82 -30.67
C SER A 144 -8.05 -7.71 -30.69
N ALA A 145 -8.68 -7.37 -29.57
CA ALA A 145 -10.12 -7.13 -29.50
C ALA A 145 -10.55 -5.93 -30.36
N PHE A 146 -9.77 -4.84 -30.36
CA PHE A 146 -10.03 -3.67 -31.19
C PHE A 146 -9.87 -3.94 -32.69
N LEU A 147 -8.85 -4.69 -33.08
CA LEU A 147 -8.65 -5.11 -34.47
C LEU A 147 -9.75 -6.07 -34.91
N ALA A 148 -10.13 -7.04 -34.07
CA ALA A 148 -11.23 -7.95 -34.34
C ALA A 148 -12.55 -7.19 -34.49
N SER A 149 -12.89 -6.25 -33.60
CA SER A 149 -14.10 -5.44 -33.74
C SER A 149 -14.10 -4.59 -35.01
N SER A 150 -12.94 -4.05 -35.40
CA SER A 150 -12.77 -3.30 -36.65
C SER A 150 -12.94 -4.17 -37.91
N LEU A 151 -12.51 -5.44 -37.85
CA LEU A 151 -12.64 -6.41 -38.95
C LEU A 151 -14.05 -7.03 -39.03
N LEU A 152 -14.73 -7.24 -37.89
CA LEU A 152 -16.11 -7.75 -37.82
C LEU A 152 -17.17 -6.67 -38.10
N HIS A 153 -16.83 -5.39 -37.94
CA HIS A 153 -17.61 -4.26 -38.46
C HIS A 153 -16.93 -3.62 -39.70
N PRO A 154 -16.84 -4.31 -40.85
CA PRO A 154 -16.39 -3.67 -42.10
C PRO A 154 -17.43 -2.67 -42.65
N GLY A 155 -18.54 -2.44 -41.92
CA GLY A 155 -19.75 -1.78 -42.36
C GLY A 155 -19.98 -0.35 -41.87
N CYS A 156 -18.95 0.46 -41.61
CA CYS A 156 -19.13 1.93 -41.56
C CYS A 156 -19.33 2.56 -42.96
N GLY A 157 -19.70 1.76 -43.96
CA GLY A 157 -20.25 2.26 -45.22
C GLY A 157 -21.73 2.63 -45.15
N TRP A 158 -22.41 2.47 -44.00
CA TRP A 158 -23.81 2.91 -43.85
C TRP A 158 -23.93 4.42 -43.64
N ILE A 159 -23.05 5.03 -42.83
CA ILE A 159 -23.06 6.50 -42.60
C ILE A 159 -22.79 7.26 -43.90
N LEU A 160 -21.85 6.80 -44.74
CA LEU A 160 -21.57 7.41 -46.04
C LEU A 160 -22.67 7.17 -47.09
N ARG A 161 -23.45 6.09 -46.97
CA ARG A 161 -24.58 5.78 -47.89
C ARG A 161 -25.89 6.45 -47.49
N GLU A 162 -26.08 6.78 -46.22
CA GLU A 162 -27.25 7.54 -45.77
C GLU A 162 -27.10 9.03 -46.13
N CYS A 163 -25.89 9.59 -46.00
CA CYS A 163 -25.59 10.95 -46.45
C CYS A 163 -25.76 11.15 -47.96
N SER A 164 -25.48 10.13 -48.79
CA SER A 164 -25.68 10.24 -50.25
C SER A 164 -27.13 10.05 -50.70
N ARG A 165 -28.00 9.40 -49.91
CA ARG A 165 -29.44 9.31 -50.19
C ARG A 165 -30.22 10.55 -49.77
N LEU A 166 -29.75 11.29 -48.77
CA LEU A 166 -30.35 12.56 -48.36
C LEU A 166 -29.92 13.75 -49.24
N ALA A 167 -28.89 13.55 -50.07
CA ALA A 167 -28.38 14.54 -51.02
C ALA A 167 -28.86 14.33 -52.47
N ALA A 168 -29.72 13.34 -52.72
CA ALA A 168 -30.37 13.04 -54.00
C ALA A 168 -31.88 13.20 -53.87
#